data_AF-A0A547PKI8-F1
#
_entry.id   AF-A0A547PKI8-F1
#
_cell.length_a   1.000
_cell.length_b   1.000
_cell.length_c   1.000
_cell.angle_alpha   90.00
_cell.angle_beta   90.00
_cell.angle_gamma   90.00
#
_symmetry.space_group_name_H-M   'P 1'
#
loop_
_entity.id
_entity.type
_entity.pdbx_description
1 polymer ?
#
loop_
_entity_poly.entity_id
_entity_poly.type
_entity_poly.pdbx_seq_one_letter_code
_entity_poly.pdbx_strand_id
1 'polypeptide(L)' 'MAHATREIVGWSMTDHLGAELCYDALRMALDQRGPVPGLILHSDRGMQYASGDY' A
#
# COMPACT_ATOMS: atom_id res chain seq x y z
N MET A 1 21.38 -7.70 -0.21
CA MET A 1 19.99 -8.14 -0.50
C MET A 1 19.09 -7.51 0.54
N ALA A 2 18.00 -6.86 0.14
CA ALA A 2 17.05 -6.30 1.11
C ALA A 2 16.34 -7.47 1.82
N HIS A 3 16.50 -7.56 3.14
CA HIS A 3 15.75 -8.53 3.94
C HIS A 3 14.35 -7.98 4.20
N ALA A 4 13.32 -8.79 3.96
CA ALA A 4 11.94 -8.43 4.34
C ALA A 4 11.82 -8.46 5.86
N THR A 5 11.60 -7.30 6.48
CA THR A 5 11.52 -7.14 7.95
C THR A 5 10.14 -7.47 8.53
N ARG A 6 9.11 -7.63 7.67
CA ARG A 6 7.69 -7.73 8.05
C ARG A 6 7.16 -6.51 8.82
N GLU A 7 7.84 -5.39 8.72
CA GLU A 7 7.40 -4.13 9.31
C GLU A 7 6.14 -3.62 8.63
N ILE A 8 5.17 -3.13 9.42
CA ILE A 8 3.99 -2.45 8.91
C ILE A 8 4.38 -0.98 8.69
N VAL A 9 4.33 -0.51 7.45
CA VAL A 9 4.82 0.83 7.05
C VAL A 9 3.71 1.73 6.51
N GLY A 10 2.47 1.26 6.48
CA GLY A 10 1.34 2.05 6.03
C GLY A 10 0.03 1.36 6.38
N TRP A 11 -0.98 2.16 6.72
CA TRP A 11 -2.31 1.70 7.09
C TRP A 11 -3.33 2.83 6.84
N SER A 12 -4.60 2.46 6.68
CA SER A 12 -5.71 3.41 6.65
C SER A 12 -6.94 2.73 7.25
N MET A 13 -7.83 3.51 7.85
CA MET A 13 -9.06 3.02 8.48
C MET A 13 -10.18 4.03 8.26
N THR A 14 -11.36 3.51 7.95
CA THR A 14 -12.62 4.25 7.85
C THR A 14 -13.76 3.33 8.32
N ASP A 15 -14.97 3.87 8.47
CA ASP A 15 -16.15 3.13 8.94
C ASP A 15 -16.86 2.33 7.83
N HIS A 16 -16.38 2.43 6.60
CA HIS A 16 -16.85 1.69 5.42
C HIS A 16 -15.69 1.01 4.71
N LEU A 17 -16.01 0.16 3.74
CA LEU A 17 -15.01 -0.51 2.91
C LEU A 17 -14.94 0.17 1.54
N GLY A 18 -13.82 0.83 1.25
CA GLY A 18 -13.60 1.49 -0.04
C GLY A 18 -12.15 1.39 -0.54
N ALA A 19 -11.93 1.80 -1.78
CA ALA A 19 -10.63 1.72 -2.45
C ALA A 19 -9.61 2.74 -1.89
N GLU A 20 -10.10 3.85 -1.34
CA GLU A 20 -9.31 4.88 -0.69
C GLU A 20 -8.42 4.32 0.44
N LEU A 21 -8.88 3.27 1.13
CA LEU A 21 -8.10 2.61 2.16
C LEU A 21 -6.78 2.05 1.62
N CYS A 22 -6.80 1.43 0.44
CA CYS A 22 -5.59 0.90 -0.19
C CYS A 22 -4.68 2.03 -0.66
N TYR A 23 -5.26 3.06 -1.28
CA TYR A 23 -4.51 4.23 -1.78
C TYR A 23 -3.78 4.95 -0.64
N ASP A 24 -4.49 5.26 0.46
CA ASP A 24 -3.93 5.99 1.59
C ASP A 24 -2.86 5.21 2.34
N ALA A 25 -3.07 3.90 2.52
CA ALA A 25 -2.09 3.02 3.15
C ALA A 25 -0.81 2.94 2.31
N LEU A 26 -0.93 2.82 0.97
CA LEU A 26 0.23 2.82 0.09
C LEU A 26 0.95 4.17 0.10
N ARG A 27 0.21 5.28 0.02
CA ARG A 27 0.81 6.63 0.06
C ARG A 27 1.63 6.83 1.33
N MET A 28 1.07 6.47 2.48
CA MET A 28 1.79 6.52 3.77
C MET A 28 3.07 5.68 3.76
N ALA A 29 3.02 4.47 3.19
CA ALA A 29 4.19 3.60 3.07
C ALA A 29 5.28 4.19 2.17
N LEU A 30 4.91 4.82 1.06
CA LEU A 30 5.87 5.48 0.16
C LEU A 30 6.52 6.68 0.85
N ASP A 31 5.73 7.52 1.52
CA ASP A 31 6.22 8.69 2.25
C ASP A 31 7.18 8.30 3.38
N GLN A 32 6.85 7.25 4.15
CA GLN A 32 7.69 6.77 5.25
C GLN A 32 8.99 6.10 4.79
N ARG A 33 8.97 5.37 3.67
CA ARG A 33 10.11 4.54 3.22
C ARG A 33 11.01 5.23 2.21
N GLY A 34 10.52 6.26 1.51
CA GLY A 34 11.26 6.97 0.47
C GLY A 34 11.93 6.03 -0.54
N PRO A 35 11.17 5.11 -1.18
CA PRO A 35 11.77 4.07 -2.02
C PRO A 35 12.44 4.66 -3.26
N VAL A 36 13.56 4.05 -3.64
CA VAL A 36 14.30 4.36 -4.88
C VAL A 36 13.71 3.62 -6.07
N PRO A 37 14.03 4.02 -7.32
CA PRO A 37 13.59 3.29 -8.51
C PRO A 37 13.88 1.78 -8.44
N GLY A 38 12.91 0.98 -8.88
CA GLY A 38 12.96 -0.49 -8.78
C GLY A 38 12.10 -1.09 -7.66
N LEU A 39 11.28 -0.27 -6.97
CA LEU A 39 10.26 -0.76 -6.04
C LEU A 39 9.31 -1.76 -6.74
N ILE A 40 9.09 -2.90 -6.10
CA ILE A 40 8.08 -3.87 -6.51
C ILE A 40 6.95 -3.82 -5.49
N LEU A 41 5.76 -3.43 -5.94
CA LEU A 41 4.52 -3.58 -5.19
C LEU A 41 3.91 -4.95 -5.49
N HIS A 42 3.73 -5.77 -4.46
CA HIS A 42 3.01 -7.03 -4.57
C HIS A 42 1.61 -6.87 -3.94
N SER A 43 0.57 -7.16 -4.71
CA SER A 43 -0.81 -7.20 -4.26
C SER A 43 -1.46 -8.46 -4.85
N ASP A 44 -2.33 -9.09 -4.07
CA ASP A 44 -3.19 -10.18 -4.53
C ASP A 44 -4.33 -9.70 -5.45
N ARG A 45 -4.44 -8.38 -5.66
CA ARG A 45 -5.44 -7.69 -6.48
C ARG A 45 -6.88 -7.98 -6.06
N GLY A 46 -7.15 -8.00 -4.75
CA GLY A 46 -8.52 -7.94 -4.23
C GLY A 46 -9.31 -6.73 -4.76
N MET A 47 -10.64 -6.72 -4.55
CA MET A 47 -11.56 -5.75 -5.17
C MET A 47 -11.14 -4.28 -5.01
N GLN A 48 -10.60 -3.89 -3.86
CA GLN A 48 -10.16 -2.53 -3.56
C GLN A 48 -8.87 -2.15 -4.32
N TYR A 49 -7.94 -3.10 -4.52
CA TYR A 49 -6.72 -2.93 -5.31
C TYR A 49 -6.96 -3.06 -6.83
N ALA A 50 -8.09 -3.64 -7.21
CA ALA A 50 -8.52 -3.80 -8.60
C ALA A 50 -9.56 -2.76 -9.04
N SER A 51 -9.95 -1.85 -8.15
CA SER A 51 -10.85 -0.75 -8.50
C SER A 51 -10.15 0.21 -9.48
N GLY A 52 -10.94 0.96 -10.26
CA GLY A 52 -10.39 1.98 -11.16
C GLY A 52 -9.86 3.22 -10.45
N ASP A 53 -10.18 3.36 -9.16
CA ASP A 53 -9.81 4.51 -8.33
C ASP A 53 -8.48 4.30 -7.58
N TYR A 54 -7.96 3.06 -7.58
CA TYR A 54 -6.67 2.70 -6.97
C TYR A 54 -5.47 2.94 -7.91
#